data_AF-A0A316S607-F1
#
_entry.id   AF-A0A316S607-F1
#
_cell.length_a   1.000
_cell.length_b   1.000
_cell.length_c   1.000
_cell.angle_alpha   90.00
_cell.angle_beta   90.00
_cell.angle_gamma   90.00
#
_symmetry.space_group_name_H-M   'P 1'
#
loop_
_entity.id
_entity.type
_entity.pdbx_description
1 polymer ?
#
loop_
_entity_poly.entity_id
_entity_poly.type
_entity_poly.pdbx_seq_one_letter_code
_entity_poly.pdbx_strand_id
1 'polypeptide(L)'
;MPGKVLGGRYEVQDRIGTGGMATVFRGRDSVLGRTVAIKTMLPQYAADPSFAARFKQEAQAAAALQSPYIVSVYDWGKDGDTYYIIMEYLRGTDLKSGIRKHGALDCKKVAQIGSQIAQALSVAHKHDIIHRDIKPQNIMVQPDGN
;
A
#
# COMPACT_ATOMS: atom_id res chain seq x y z
N MET A 1 -9.15 14.80 8.03
CA MET A 1 -8.78 13.37 8.05
C MET A 1 -9.67 12.74 9.12
N PRO A 2 -10.17 11.50 9.00
CA PRO A 2 -11.49 11.16 8.41
C PRO A 2 -12.42 12.33 8.00
N GLY A 3 -13.34 12.13 7.07
CA GLY A 3 -14.30 13.14 6.58
C GLY A 3 -13.69 14.30 5.76
N LYS A 4 -12.36 14.30 5.55
CA LYS A 4 -11.69 15.24 4.64
C LYS A 4 -11.75 14.66 3.22
N VAL A 5 -11.95 15.53 2.24
CA VAL A 5 -11.82 15.19 0.82
C VAL A 5 -10.46 15.69 0.34
N LEU A 6 -9.59 14.79 -0.10
CA LEU A 6 -8.27 15.12 -0.62
C LEU A 6 -8.33 15.38 -2.13
N GLY A 7 -7.76 16.48 -2.56
CA GLY A 7 -7.71 16.86 -3.99
C GLY A 7 -9.11 17.01 -4.62
N GLY A 8 -10.14 17.30 -3.80
CA GLY A 8 -11.53 17.37 -4.25
C GLY A 8 -12.15 16.05 -4.72
N ARG A 9 -11.44 14.91 -4.58
CA ARG A 9 -11.84 13.62 -5.16
C ARG A 9 -11.86 12.44 -4.18
N TYR A 10 -10.91 12.39 -3.25
CA TYR A 10 -10.73 11.22 -2.40
C TYR A 10 -11.25 11.48 -1.00
N GLU A 11 -12.42 10.94 -0.69
CA GLU A 11 -13.02 11.03 0.64
C GLU A 11 -12.33 10.06 1.59
N VAL A 12 -11.73 10.60 2.67
CA VAL A 12 -11.04 9.80 3.69
C VAL A 12 -12.07 9.25 4.69
N GLN A 13 -12.09 7.93 4.87
CA GLN A 13 -12.95 7.24 5.81
C GLN A 13 -12.14 6.81 7.05
N ASP A 14 -12.29 5.57 7.51
CA ASP A 14 -11.63 5.01 8.68
C ASP A 14 -10.13 4.73 8.46
N ARG A 15 -9.36 4.80 9.55
CA ARG A 15 -7.96 4.44 9.58
C ARG A 15 -7.82 2.92 9.58
N ILE A 16 -7.03 2.38 8.66
CA ILE A 16 -6.80 0.92 8.52
C ILE A 16 -5.38 0.49 8.90
N GLY A 17 -4.43 1.43 9.01
CA GLY A 17 -3.09 1.11 9.47
C GLY A 17 -2.24 2.34 9.74
N THR A 18 -1.18 2.16 10.53
CA THR A 18 -0.18 3.20 10.79
C THR A 18 1.20 2.57 10.61
N GLY A 19 2.01 3.17 9.74
CA GLY A 19 3.43 2.86 9.58
C GLY A 19 4.31 3.91 10.23
N GLY A 20 5.63 3.79 10.05
CA GLY A 20 6.59 4.72 10.66
C GLY A 20 6.45 6.18 10.18
N MET A 21 6.25 6.38 8.87
CA MET A 21 6.22 7.73 8.25
C MET A 21 4.84 8.13 7.72
N ALA A 22 3.88 7.22 7.73
CA ALA A 22 2.60 7.41 7.08
C ALA A 22 1.48 6.70 7.82
N THR A 23 0.26 7.21 7.66
CA THR A 23 -0.97 6.55 8.09
C THR A 23 -1.75 6.13 6.85
N VAL A 24 -2.40 4.97 6.90
CA VAL A 24 -3.23 4.46 5.81
C VAL A 24 -4.70 4.48 6.24
N PHE A 25 -5.54 5.05 5.39
CA PHE A 25 -6.98 5.11 5.54
C PHE A 25 -7.66 4.31 4.45
N ARG A 26 -8.83 3.75 4.76
CA ARG A 26 -9.80 3.44 3.73
C ARG A 26 -10.41 4.76 3.24
N GLY A 27 -10.76 4.80 1.96
CA GLY A 27 -11.42 5.97 1.37
C GLY A 27 -12.27 5.61 0.17
N ARG A 28 -12.94 6.61 -0.37
CA ARG A 28 -13.76 6.51 -1.58
C ARG A 28 -13.28 7.51 -2.62
N ASP A 29 -13.02 7.01 -3.82
CA ASP A 29 -12.86 7.84 -5.01
C ASP A 29 -14.25 8.28 -5.45
N SER A 30 -14.61 9.55 -5.24
CA SER A 30 -15.96 10.07 -5.52
C SER A 30 -16.27 10.15 -7.01
N VAL A 31 -15.24 10.21 -7.86
CA VAL A 31 -15.37 10.30 -9.32
C VAL A 31 -15.59 8.91 -9.93
N LEU A 32 -14.77 7.93 -9.55
CA LEU A 32 -14.87 6.56 -10.08
C LEU A 32 -15.77 5.63 -9.26
N GLY A 33 -16.23 6.08 -8.08
CA GLY A 33 -17.14 5.32 -7.22
C GLY A 33 -16.54 4.10 -6.52
N ARG A 34 -15.21 3.94 -6.54
CA ARG A 34 -14.49 2.77 -5.98
C ARG A 34 -13.92 3.04 -4.59
N THR A 35 -13.76 1.97 -3.80
CA THR A 35 -13.01 2.01 -2.55
C THR A 35 -11.51 2.00 -2.84
N VAL A 36 -10.77 2.85 -2.14
CA VAL A 36 -9.31 3.01 -2.27
C VAL A 36 -8.64 2.98 -0.90
N ALA A 37 -7.36 2.67 -0.87
CA ALA A 37 -6.51 2.93 0.29
C ALA A 37 -5.77 4.25 0.07
N ILE A 38 -5.74 5.09 1.11
CA ILE A 38 -5.15 6.42 1.08
C ILE A 38 -4.02 6.44 2.09
N LYS A 39 -2.77 6.39 1.60
CA LYS A 39 -1.58 6.53 2.44
C LYS A 39 -1.25 8.01 2.54
N THR A 40 -1.30 8.59 3.74
CA THR A 40 -0.96 10.00 3.99
C THR A 40 0.31 10.10 4.83
N MET A 41 1.20 11.02 4.47
CA MET A 41 2.39 11.31 5.29
C MET A 41 1.99 11.89 6.65
N LEU A 42 2.68 11.49 7.72
CA LEU A 42 2.45 12.08 9.04
C LEU A 42 2.93 13.55 9.07
N PRO A 43 2.22 14.47 9.73
CA PRO A 43 2.54 15.90 9.71
C PRO A 43 3.98 16.24 10.10
N GLN A 44 4.57 15.52 11.07
CA GLN A 44 5.94 15.77 11.50
C GLN A 44 7.01 15.54 10.43
N TYR A 45 6.70 14.77 9.37
CA TYR A 45 7.61 14.54 8.25
C TYR A 45 7.30 15.43 7.04
N ALA A 46 6.13 16.09 7.01
CA ALA A 46 5.67 16.87 5.85
C ALA A 46 6.48 18.15 5.62
N ALA A 47 7.08 18.70 6.69
CA ALA A 47 7.88 19.92 6.63
C ALA A 47 9.30 19.70 6.05
N ASP A 48 9.80 18.46 6.04
CA ASP A 48 11.13 18.14 5.53
C ASP A 48 11.02 17.63 4.07
N PRO A 49 11.58 18.38 3.10
CA PRO A 49 11.51 18.04 1.68
C PRO A 49 12.10 16.67 1.34
N SER A 50 13.04 16.16 2.14
CA SER A 50 13.68 14.86 1.90
C SER A 50 12.69 13.70 2.07
N PHE A 51 11.78 13.80 3.05
CA PHE A 51 10.73 12.80 3.24
C PHE A 51 9.68 12.89 2.14
N ALA A 52 9.26 14.11 1.76
CA ALA A 52 8.34 14.33 0.65
C ALA A 52 8.89 13.73 -0.67
N ALA A 53 10.19 13.91 -0.93
CA ALA A 53 10.85 13.34 -2.09
C ALA A 53 10.84 11.80 -2.06
N ARG A 54 11.20 11.18 -0.91
CA ARG A 54 11.15 9.72 -0.75
C ARG A 54 9.74 9.16 -0.93
N PHE A 55 8.73 9.84 -0.39
CA PHE A 55 7.34 9.43 -0.50
C PHE A 55 6.83 9.51 -1.95
N LYS A 56 7.22 10.55 -2.69
CA LYS A 56 6.95 10.63 -4.13
C LYS A 56 7.68 9.53 -4.91
N GLN A 57 8.93 9.25 -4.60
CA GLN A 57 9.69 8.16 -5.23
C GLN A 57 9.05 6.79 -4.98
N GLU A 58 8.55 6.53 -3.78
CA GLU A 58 7.81 5.30 -3.46
C GLU A 58 6.59 5.15 -4.37
N ALA A 59 5.79 6.22 -4.50
CA ALA A 59 4.61 6.23 -5.35
C ALA A 59 4.95 5.97 -6.83
N GLN A 60 6.00 6.64 -7.34
CA GLN A 60 6.43 6.50 -8.73
C GLN A 60 6.97 5.11 -9.03
N ALA A 61 7.78 4.55 -8.13
CA ALA A 61 8.32 3.20 -8.28
C ALA A 61 7.20 2.16 -8.30
N ALA A 62 6.22 2.26 -7.39
CA ALA A 62 5.10 1.33 -7.37
C ALA A 62 4.15 1.52 -8.56
N ALA A 63 3.92 2.75 -9.02
CA ALA A 63 3.06 3.04 -10.18
C ALA A 63 3.63 2.51 -11.51
N ALA A 64 4.95 2.30 -11.60
CA ALA A 64 5.59 1.73 -12.78
C ALA A 64 5.40 0.20 -12.90
N LEU A 65 4.87 -0.46 -11.87
CA LEU A 65 4.77 -1.91 -11.80
C LEU A 65 3.33 -2.36 -12.03
N GLN A 66 3.15 -3.33 -12.92
CA GLN A 66 1.87 -3.98 -13.15
C GLN A 66 2.01 -5.49 -12.93
N SER A 67 1.30 -6.02 -11.93
CA SER A 67 1.31 -7.43 -11.58
C SER A 67 0.11 -7.76 -10.69
N PRO A 68 -0.51 -8.94 -10.79
CA PRO A 68 -1.57 -9.37 -9.87
C PRO A 68 -1.09 -9.54 -8.41
N TYR A 69 0.24 -9.52 -8.18
CA TYR A 69 0.86 -9.69 -6.86
C TYR A 69 1.53 -8.40 -6.34
N ILE A 70 1.24 -7.25 -6.97
CA ILE A 70 1.74 -5.93 -6.55
C ILE A 70 0.52 -5.00 -6.43
N VAL A 71 0.41 -4.33 -5.28
CA VAL A 71 -0.63 -3.32 -5.05
C VAL A 71 -0.50 -2.20 -6.08
N SER A 72 -1.58 -1.92 -6.79
CA SER A 72 -1.59 -0.85 -7.78
C SER A 72 -1.64 0.53 -7.13
N VAL A 73 -0.79 1.45 -7.59
CA VAL A 73 -0.88 2.87 -7.25
C VAL A 73 -1.70 3.58 -8.33
N TYR A 74 -2.71 4.33 -7.91
CA TYR A 74 -3.62 5.05 -8.79
C TYR A 74 -3.26 6.52 -8.94
N ASP A 75 -2.76 7.14 -7.87
CA ASP A 75 -2.53 8.58 -7.85
C ASP A 75 -1.54 8.99 -6.74
N TRP A 76 -0.96 10.18 -6.90
CA TRP A 76 -0.17 10.87 -5.89
C TRP A 76 -0.51 12.35 -5.91
N GLY A 77 -0.63 12.96 -4.73
CA GLY A 77 -0.92 14.38 -4.65
C GLY A 77 -0.51 15.04 -3.34
N LYS A 78 -0.69 16.35 -3.32
CA LYS A 78 -0.53 17.21 -2.15
C LYS A 78 -1.77 18.09 -2.04
N ASP A 79 -2.34 18.17 -0.84
CA ASP A 79 -3.49 19.03 -0.54
C ASP A 79 -3.26 19.74 0.81
N GLY A 80 -3.04 21.05 0.72
CA GLY A 80 -2.43 21.83 1.80
C GLY A 80 -1.07 21.23 2.17
N ASP A 81 -0.87 20.91 3.45
CA ASP A 81 0.35 20.25 3.95
C ASP A 81 0.28 18.72 3.96
N THR A 82 -0.77 18.13 3.38
CA THR A 82 -0.97 16.68 3.36
C THR A 82 -0.49 16.08 2.04
N TYR A 83 0.61 15.33 2.06
CA TYR A 83 0.98 14.45 0.95
C TYR A 83 0.21 13.13 1.05
N TYR A 84 -0.28 12.63 -0.09
CA TYR A 84 -1.02 11.37 -0.14
C TYR A 84 -0.70 10.54 -1.38
N ILE A 85 -0.83 9.22 -1.24
CA ILE A 85 -0.79 8.23 -2.31
C ILE A 85 -2.11 7.48 -2.28
N ILE A 86 -2.74 7.37 -3.44
CA ILE A 86 -3.96 6.58 -3.64
C ILE A 86 -3.56 5.26 -4.23
N MET A 87 -3.96 4.17 -3.57
CA MET A 87 -3.63 2.82 -3.97
C MET A 87 -4.85 1.91 -3.89
N GLU A 88 -4.72 0.74 -4.49
CA GLU A 88 -5.72 -0.31 -4.42
C GLU A 88 -6.05 -0.68 -2.97
N TYR A 89 -7.34 -0.81 -2.68
CA TYR A 89 -7.80 -1.31 -1.39
C TYR A 89 -7.95 -2.83 -1.44
N LEU A 90 -7.06 -3.54 -0.77
CA LEU A 90 -7.15 -4.99 -0.63
C LEU A 90 -8.02 -5.37 0.58
N ARG A 91 -9.05 -6.16 0.34
CA ARG A 91 -9.94 -6.73 1.38
C ARG A 91 -9.29 -7.94 2.03
N GLY A 92 -8.11 -7.77 2.63
CA GLY A 92 -7.29 -8.85 3.15
C GLY A 92 -6.74 -8.58 4.55
N THR A 93 -5.92 -9.49 5.03
CA THR A 93 -5.15 -9.34 6.27
C THR A 93 -3.66 -9.46 5.93
N ASP A 94 -2.80 -8.73 6.61
CA ASP A 94 -1.36 -8.88 6.42
C ASP A 94 -0.90 -10.29 6.85
N LEU A 95 0.12 -10.83 6.18
CA LEU A 95 0.59 -12.19 6.38
C LEU A 95 1.08 -12.43 7.82
N LYS A 96 1.64 -11.39 8.49
CA LYS A 96 2.04 -11.51 9.91
C LYS A 96 0.82 -11.80 10.78
N SER A 97 -0.24 -11.02 10.62
CA SER A 97 -1.49 -11.21 11.35
C SER A 97 -2.14 -12.56 11.03
N GLY A 98 -2.09 -13.00 9.76
CA GLY A 98 -2.52 -14.33 9.34
C GLY A 98 -1.76 -15.46 10.05
N ILE A 99 -0.43 -15.43 10.04
CA ILE A 99 0.43 -16.40 10.74
C ILE A 99 0.15 -16.39 12.25
N ARG A 100 -0.01 -15.21 12.87
CA ARG A 100 -0.31 -15.12 14.30
C ARG A 100 -1.64 -15.77 14.67
N LYS A 101 -2.65 -15.64 13.79
CA LYS A 101 -4.00 -16.18 14.02
C LYS A 101 -4.07 -17.69 13.79
N HIS A 102 -3.41 -18.19 12.75
CA HIS A 102 -3.54 -19.58 12.30
C HIS A 102 -2.38 -20.49 12.75
N GLY A 103 -1.29 -19.92 13.27
CA GLY A 103 -0.07 -20.64 13.59
C GLY A 103 0.80 -20.87 12.35
N ALA A 104 1.64 -21.90 12.40
CA ALA A 104 2.47 -22.29 11.27
C ALA A 104 1.60 -22.67 10.07
N LEU A 105 1.96 -22.17 8.89
CA LEU A 105 1.29 -22.52 7.64
C LEU A 105 1.81 -23.86 7.13
N ASP A 106 0.96 -24.63 6.46
CA ASP A 106 1.39 -25.86 5.80
C ASP A 106 2.36 -25.57 4.65
N CYS A 107 3.21 -26.55 4.33
CA CYS A 107 4.27 -26.38 3.33
C CYS A 107 3.74 -25.99 1.94
N LYS A 108 2.53 -26.42 1.58
CA LYS A 108 1.93 -26.10 0.28
C LYS A 108 1.53 -24.63 0.23
N LYS A 109 0.92 -24.10 1.29
CA LYS A 109 0.59 -22.68 1.39
C LYS A 109 1.83 -21.79 1.43
N VAL A 110 2.88 -22.22 2.14
CA VAL A 110 4.18 -21.52 2.15
C VAL A 110 4.78 -21.44 0.75
N ALA A 111 4.81 -22.57 0.02
CA ALA A 111 5.33 -22.60 -1.35
C ALA A 111 4.51 -21.73 -2.31
N GLN A 112 3.19 -21.72 -2.17
CA GLN A 112 2.31 -20.85 -2.95
C GLN A 112 2.63 -19.37 -2.73
N ILE A 113 2.65 -18.93 -1.48
CA ILE A 113 2.95 -17.53 -1.10
C ILE A 113 4.36 -17.15 -1.59
N GLY A 114 5.35 -18.01 -1.36
CA GLY A 114 6.71 -17.79 -1.81
C GLY A 114 6.82 -17.61 -3.34
N SER A 115 6.07 -18.42 -4.11
CA SER A 115 6.00 -18.28 -5.57
C SER A 115 5.38 -16.95 -5.99
N GLN A 116 4.29 -16.51 -5.36
CA GLN A 116 3.63 -15.24 -5.65
C GLN A 116 4.56 -14.04 -5.35
N ILE A 117 5.26 -14.08 -4.20
CA ILE A 117 6.26 -13.06 -3.83
C ILE A 117 7.40 -13.03 -4.85
N ALA A 118 7.92 -14.20 -5.26
CA ALA A 118 8.99 -14.27 -6.24
C ALA A 118 8.56 -13.69 -7.61
N GLN A 119 7.31 -13.93 -8.02
CA GLN A 119 6.75 -13.34 -9.24
C GLN A 119 6.64 -11.81 -9.14
N ALA A 120 6.16 -11.28 -8.01
CA ALA A 120 6.13 -9.83 -7.76
C ALA A 120 7.53 -9.21 -7.82
N LEU A 121 8.51 -9.82 -7.15
CA LEU A 121 9.90 -9.35 -7.15
C LEU A 121 10.54 -9.43 -8.53
N SER A 122 10.23 -10.47 -9.33
CA SER A 122 10.71 -10.57 -10.70
C SER A 122 10.23 -9.38 -11.55
N VAL A 123 8.98 -8.95 -11.39
CA VAL A 123 8.44 -7.77 -12.09
C VAL A 123 9.15 -6.50 -11.62
N ALA A 124 9.34 -6.31 -10.32
CA ALA A 124 10.06 -5.16 -9.77
C ALA A 124 11.51 -5.08 -10.26
N HIS A 125 12.24 -6.19 -10.22
CA HIS A 125 13.65 -6.24 -10.63
C HIS A 125 13.84 -6.02 -12.13
N LYS A 126 12.88 -6.43 -12.98
CA LYS A 126 12.90 -6.10 -14.42
C LYS A 126 12.77 -4.60 -14.71
N HIS A 127 12.32 -3.82 -13.73
CA HIS A 127 12.24 -2.36 -13.79
C HIS A 127 13.32 -1.69 -12.92
N ASP A 128 14.39 -2.41 -12.56
CA ASP A 128 15.49 -1.93 -11.72
C ASP A 128 15.05 -1.42 -10.33
N ILE A 129 13.88 -1.87 -9.85
CA ILE A 129 13.32 -1.47 -8.55
C ILE A 129 13.61 -2.57 -7.53
N ILE A 130 14.29 -2.19 -6.45
CA ILE A 130 14.52 -3.06 -5.29
C ILE A 130 13.56 -2.62 -4.17
N HIS A 131 12.71 -3.53 -3.67
CA HIS A 131 11.74 -3.19 -2.63
C HIS A 131 12.39 -2.83 -1.28
N ARG A 132 13.49 -3.50 -0.89
CA ARG A 132 14.28 -3.25 0.34
C ARG A 132 13.59 -3.46 1.70
N ASP A 133 12.30 -3.82 1.73
CA ASP A 133 11.54 -4.01 2.98
C ASP A 133 10.52 -5.16 2.86
N ILE A 134 10.95 -6.29 2.29
CA ILE A 134 10.10 -7.48 2.20
C ILE A 134 10.00 -8.15 3.57
N LYS A 135 8.79 -8.17 4.13
CA LYS A 135 8.45 -8.80 5.41
C LYS A 135 6.96 -9.13 5.47
N PRO A 136 6.51 -10.04 6.34
CA PRO A 136 5.11 -10.46 6.41
C PRO A 136 4.09 -9.32 6.64
N GLN A 137 4.49 -8.20 7.25
CA GLN A 137 3.61 -7.02 7.43
C GLN A 137 3.29 -6.29 6.11
N ASN A 138 4.15 -6.44 5.10
CA ASN A 138 4.01 -5.76 3.80
C ASN A 138 3.42 -6.70 2.73
N ILE A 139 2.99 -7.90 3.12
CA ILE A 139 2.36 -8.88 2.24
C ILE A 139 0.91 -9.00 2.67
N MET A 140 -0.01 -8.65 1.78
CA MET A 140 -1.45 -8.77 2.02
C MET A 140 -1.95 -10.10 1.49
N VAL A 141 -2.80 -10.78 2.27
CA VAL A 141 -3.47 -12.02 1.85
C VAL A 141 -4.97 -11.75 1.76
N GLN A 142 -5.53 -11.94 0.57
CA GLN A 142 -6.94 -11.81 0.25
C GLN A 142 -7.71 -13.10 0.58
N PRO A 143 -9.05 -13.06 0.67
CA PRO A 143 -9.86 -14.20 1.10
C PRO A 143 -9.84 -15.37 0.12
N ASP A 144 -9.59 -15.10 -1.17
CA ASP A 144 -9.37 -16.11 -2.21
C ASP A 144 -7.97 -16.74 -2.15
N GLY A 145 -7.11 -16.25 -1.26
CA GLY A 145 -5.77 -16.73 -1.04
C GLY A 145 -4.72 -16.12 -1.99
N ASN A 146 -5.07 -15.08 -2.74
CA ASN A 146 -4.10 -14.19 -3.40
C ASN A 146 -3.27 -13.42 -2.36
#